data_AF-A0A957PQ03-F1
#
_entry.id   AF-A0A957PQ03-F1
#
_cell.length_a   1.000
_cell.length_b   1.000
_cell.length_c   1.000
_cell.angle_alpha   90.00
_cell.angle_beta   90.00
_cell.angle_gamma   90.00
#
_symmetry.space_group_name_H-M   'P 1'
#
loop_
_entity.id
_entity.type
_entity.pdbx_description
1 polymer ?
#
loop_
_entity_poly.entity_id
_entity_poly.type
_entity_poly.pdbx_seq_one_letter_code
_entity_poly.pdbx_strand_id
1 'polypeptide(L)'
;GGSVKDRVGANIIEQAEKRGEIKPGGTIVEATSGNTGVGLAIAAALKGYKTIFVMPDKMSNEKILLLRAYGAKVVITPTEAGPGDPRSYYEVAKKFAREVPNAILANQYHNPDNPQTHIESTGPEIWEQTDGKVTDVIIGIGTGGTITGVGRYLKAKNPNITIVGVDIEGSILTEIWQNNGIIPPGAYPKTYKVEGIGEDFLPSTMDIRVVDAIERAGDRESFLWARQLVRQEGIFAGGSSGSAIAGALKYCRKLSGDRLTVVILPDSGSRYLSKFYDDKWMREFGFLTMEFGEMSLGDLMIAKQNKTLYTATLGDSIRKVELVMRQHAISQLPVVDKDGALVGLIEEVDMLKHMLEEHNHSNDEPIDSLVQKAGAVYSPSTSLDDAMHSLTEGLALIIVDGNRPAGILTKIDVLDFVAGKI
;
A
#
# COMPACT_ATOMS: atom_id res chain seq x y z
N GLY A 1 -10.72 -16.52 -3.13
CA GLY A 1 -10.11 -15.33 -3.77
C GLY A 1 -9.40 -14.40 -2.80
N GLY A 2 -9.67 -14.49 -1.49
CA GLY A 2 -8.98 -13.70 -0.45
C GLY A 2 -9.68 -12.37 -0.16
N SER A 3 -11.00 -12.29 -0.40
CA SER A 3 -11.79 -11.11 -0.07
C SER A 3 -13.27 -11.43 0.15
N VAL A 4 -13.98 -10.54 0.83
CA VAL A 4 -15.43 -10.58 1.04
C VAL A 4 -16.23 -10.64 -0.27
N LYS A 5 -15.66 -10.13 -1.37
CA LYS A 5 -16.31 -10.11 -2.69
C LYS A 5 -16.36 -11.48 -3.37
N ASP A 6 -15.63 -12.47 -2.86
CA ASP A 6 -15.74 -13.86 -3.32
C ASP A 6 -17.17 -14.38 -3.14
N ARG A 7 -17.83 -14.02 -2.02
CA ARG A 7 -19.22 -14.39 -1.72
C ARG A 7 -20.17 -13.80 -2.76
N VAL A 8 -20.00 -12.51 -3.05
CA VAL A 8 -20.84 -11.76 -3.97
C VAL A 8 -20.67 -12.26 -5.40
N GLY A 9 -19.42 -12.46 -5.85
CA GLY A 9 -19.13 -12.96 -7.19
C GLY A 9 -19.75 -14.33 -7.45
N ALA A 10 -19.64 -15.26 -6.50
CA ALA A 10 -20.27 -16.57 -6.61
C ALA A 10 -21.81 -16.47 -6.64
N ASN A 11 -22.40 -15.75 -5.68
CA ASN A 11 -23.86 -15.67 -5.57
C ASN A 11 -24.50 -14.96 -6.78
N ILE A 12 -23.91 -13.88 -7.31
CA ILE A 12 -24.43 -13.22 -8.52
C ILE A 12 -24.56 -14.21 -9.69
N ILE A 13 -23.55 -15.05 -9.91
CA ILE A 13 -23.58 -16.04 -10.99
C ILE A 13 -24.63 -17.12 -10.70
N GLU A 14 -24.69 -17.63 -9.47
CA GLU A 14 -25.65 -18.67 -9.08
C GLU A 14 -27.11 -18.20 -9.17
N GLN A 15 -27.39 -16.95 -8.81
CA GLN A 15 -28.74 -16.40 -8.93
C GLN A 15 -29.11 -16.12 -10.39
N ALA A 16 -28.16 -15.66 -11.21
CA ALA A 16 -28.37 -15.52 -12.65
C ALA A 16 -28.63 -16.87 -13.34
N GLU A 17 -27.95 -17.94 -12.92
CA GLU A 17 -28.22 -19.32 -13.35
C GLU A 17 -29.65 -19.73 -12.98
N LYS A 18 -30.07 -19.53 -11.73
CA LYS A 18 -31.42 -19.87 -11.25
C LYS A 18 -32.52 -19.10 -11.98
N ARG A 19 -32.27 -17.84 -12.33
CA ARG A 19 -33.20 -16.99 -13.10
C ARG A 19 -33.18 -17.29 -14.61
N GLY A 20 -32.26 -18.13 -15.08
CA GLY A 20 -32.11 -18.44 -16.50
C GLY A 20 -31.55 -17.28 -17.33
N GLU A 21 -30.94 -16.27 -16.68
CA GLU A 21 -30.35 -15.09 -17.33
C GLU A 21 -29.06 -15.44 -18.09
N ILE A 22 -28.38 -16.50 -17.66
CA ILE A 22 -27.18 -17.02 -18.30
C ILE A 22 -27.28 -18.53 -18.52
N LYS A 23 -26.86 -18.98 -19.71
CA LYS A 23 -26.80 -20.41 -20.10
C LYS A 23 -25.35 -20.91 -20.06
N PRO A 24 -25.10 -22.23 -19.95
CA PRO A 24 -23.75 -22.78 -19.95
C PRO A 24 -22.84 -22.22 -21.06
N GLY A 25 -21.59 -21.89 -20.72
CA GLY A 25 -20.63 -21.27 -21.65
C GLY A 25 -20.87 -19.78 -21.93
N GLY A 26 -21.78 -19.13 -21.20
CA GLY A 26 -22.04 -17.68 -21.26
C GLY A 26 -20.88 -16.81 -20.79
N THR A 27 -21.11 -15.49 -20.82
CA THR A 27 -20.09 -14.48 -20.50
C THR A 27 -20.51 -13.58 -19.35
N ILE A 28 -19.69 -13.49 -18.31
CA ILE A 28 -19.86 -12.54 -17.23
C ILE A 28 -19.12 -11.25 -17.58
N VAL A 29 -19.82 -10.12 -17.55
CA VAL A 29 -19.24 -8.81 -17.80
C VAL A 29 -19.29 -7.99 -16.51
N GLU A 30 -18.20 -7.29 -16.18
CA GLU A 30 -18.21 -6.35 -15.06
C GLU A 30 -17.28 -5.16 -15.26
N ALA A 31 -17.73 -3.98 -14.83
CA ALA A 31 -16.93 -2.78 -14.67
C ALA A 31 -16.17 -2.83 -13.34
N THR A 32 -14.98 -3.44 -13.33
CA THR A 32 -14.21 -3.61 -12.09
C THR A 32 -12.74 -3.89 -12.34
N SER A 33 -11.91 -3.42 -11.43
CA SER A 33 -10.47 -3.74 -11.31
C SER A 33 -10.13 -4.35 -9.95
N GLY A 34 -11.15 -4.60 -9.12
CA GLY A 34 -10.98 -4.92 -7.71
C GLY A 34 -11.36 -6.35 -7.36
N ASN A 35 -11.62 -6.53 -6.06
CA ASN A 35 -11.94 -7.82 -5.45
C ASN A 35 -13.16 -8.52 -6.08
N THR A 36 -14.17 -7.77 -6.53
CA THR A 36 -15.34 -8.34 -7.22
C THR A 36 -14.98 -9.00 -8.54
N GLY A 37 -14.07 -8.41 -9.33
CA GLY A 37 -13.58 -9.04 -10.55
C GLY A 37 -12.91 -10.38 -10.27
N VAL A 38 -12.11 -10.47 -9.21
CA VAL A 38 -11.46 -11.73 -8.80
C VAL A 38 -12.50 -12.76 -8.36
N GLY A 39 -13.48 -12.38 -7.54
CA GLY A 39 -14.55 -13.28 -7.12
C GLY A 39 -15.35 -13.84 -8.29
N LEU A 40 -15.75 -12.97 -9.23
CA LEU A 40 -16.44 -13.37 -10.47
C LEU A 40 -15.55 -14.25 -11.35
N ALA A 41 -14.26 -13.95 -11.48
CA ALA A 41 -13.32 -14.73 -12.29
C ALA A 41 -13.16 -16.16 -11.77
N ILE A 42 -13.01 -16.32 -10.45
CA ILE A 42 -12.89 -17.64 -9.82
C ILE A 42 -14.18 -18.44 -10.03
N ALA A 43 -15.33 -17.85 -9.73
CA ALA A 43 -16.61 -18.53 -9.89
C ALA A 43 -16.90 -18.89 -11.35
N ALA A 44 -16.59 -17.99 -12.29
CA ALA A 44 -16.71 -18.23 -13.72
C ALA A 44 -15.78 -19.36 -14.20
N ALA A 45 -14.52 -19.38 -13.77
CA ALA A 45 -13.57 -20.43 -14.13
C ALA A 45 -14.03 -21.82 -13.67
N LEU A 46 -14.60 -21.91 -12.45
CA LEU A 46 -15.12 -23.18 -11.91
C LEU A 46 -16.40 -23.64 -12.61
N LYS A 47 -17.24 -22.71 -13.06
CA LYS A 47 -18.54 -23.00 -13.71
C LYS A 47 -18.48 -23.03 -15.25
N GLY A 48 -17.31 -22.79 -15.84
CA GLY A 48 -17.12 -22.82 -17.31
C GLY A 48 -17.67 -21.59 -18.04
N TYR A 49 -17.71 -20.43 -17.38
CA TYR A 49 -18.08 -19.15 -18.00
C TYR A 49 -16.86 -18.37 -18.48
N LYS A 50 -17.06 -17.57 -19.52
CA LYS A 50 -16.10 -16.56 -19.97
C LYS A 50 -16.27 -15.30 -19.12
N THR A 51 -15.22 -14.50 -18.99
CA THR A 51 -15.29 -13.21 -18.29
C THR A 51 -14.72 -12.08 -19.15
N ILE A 52 -15.39 -10.93 -19.12
CA ILE A 52 -14.92 -9.68 -19.70
C ILE A 52 -14.94 -8.62 -18.58
N PHE A 53 -13.77 -8.15 -18.17
CA PHE A 53 -13.65 -7.09 -17.19
C PHE A 53 -13.18 -5.81 -17.85
N VAL A 54 -13.91 -4.74 -17.59
CA VAL A 54 -13.62 -3.40 -18.11
C VAL A 54 -13.09 -2.54 -16.99
N MET A 55 -11.92 -1.93 -17.19
CA MET A 55 -11.30 -1.09 -16.18
C MET A 55 -10.58 0.13 -16.79
N PRO A 56 -10.46 1.24 -16.04
CA PRO A 56 -9.67 2.39 -16.45
C PRO A 56 -8.16 2.09 -16.57
N ASP A 57 -7.46 2.85 -17.41
CA ASP A 57 -6.01 2.76 -17.63
C ASP A 57 -5.14 3.19 -16.43
N LYS A 58 -5.69 3.87 -15.41
CA LYS A 58 -4.99 4.15 -14.15
C LYS A 58 -4.80 2.92 -13.24
N MET A 59 -5.38 1.78 -13.59
CA MET A 59 -5.32 0.58 -12.75
C MET A 59 -3.96 -0.11 -12.87
N SER A 60 -3.48 -0.68 -11.76
CA SER A 60 -2.14 -1.27 -11.73
C SER A 60 -2.03 -2.52 -12.59
N ASN A 61 -0.83 -2.76 -13.13
CA ASN A 61 -0.59 -3.89 -14.03
C ASN A 61 -0.80 -5.25 -13.32
N GLU A 62 -0.53 -5.34 -12.02
CA GLU A 62 -0.74 -6.54 -11.21
C GLU A 62 -2.21 -6.97 -11.20
N LYS A 63 -3.14 -6.01 -11.14
CA LYS A 63 -4.58 -6.30 -11.20
C LYS A 63 -5.00 -6.86 -12.55
N ILE A 64 -4.46 -6.29 -13.63
CA ILE A 64 -4.69 -6.76 -15.00
C ILE A 64 -4.17 -8.20 -15.15
N LEU A 65 -2.93 -8.44 -14.72
CA LEU A 65 -2.29 -9.75 -14.79
C LEU A 65 -3.03 -10.79 -13.95
N LEU A 66 -3.48 -10.43 -12.75
CA LEU A 66 -4.26 -11.33 -11.88
C LEU A 66 -5.56 -11.79 -12.56
N LEU A 67 -6.32 -10.87 -13.14
CA LEU A 67 -7.56 -11.21 -13.83
C LEU A 67 -7.31 -12.06 -15.09
N ARG A 68 -6.26 -11.73 -15.86
CA ARG A 68 -5.84 -12.55 -17.01
C ARG A 68 -5.39 -13.95 -16.60
N ALA A 69 -4.75 -14.11 -15.45
CA ALA A 69 -4.36 -15.42 -14.93
C ALA A 69 -5.57 -16.33 -14.63
N TYR A 70 -6.71 -15.74 -14.25
CA TYR A 70 -8.00 -16.45 -14.15
C TYR A 70 -8.73 -16.62 -15.50
N GLY A 71 -8.07 -16.34 -16.63
CA GLY A 71 -8.64 -16.50 -17.98
C GLY A 71 -9.54 -15.35 -18.42
N ALA A 72 -9.55 -14.21 -17.71
CA ALA A 72 -10.40 -13.09 -18.07
C ALA A 72 -9.88 -12.29 -19.26
N LYS A 73 -10.80 -11.88 -20.14
CA LYS A 73 -10.53 -10.80 -21.10
C LYS A 73 -10.59 -9.47 -20.37
N VAL A 74 -9.48 -8.74 -20.35
CA VAL A 74 -9.41 -7.41 -19.73
C VAL A 74 -9.44 -6.34 -20.82
N VAL A 75 -10.41 -5.44 -20.75
CA VAL A 75 -10.56 -4.28 -21.64
C VAL A 75 -10.21 -3.02 -20.87
N ILE A 76 -9.30 -2.22 -21.43
CA ILE A 76 -8.85 -0.98 -20.84
C ILE A 76 -9.58 0.21 -21.47
N THR A 77 -10.05 1.14 -20.64
CA THR A 77 -10.71 2.38 -21.07
C THR A 77 -10.01 3.62 -20.52
N PRO A 78 -10.18 4.80 -21.15
CA PRO A 78 -9.55 6.02 -20.66
C PRO A 78 -10.09 6.43 -19.27
N THR A 79 -9.21 6.85 -18.36
CA THR A 79 -9.59 7.29 -17.00
C THR A 79 -10.39 8.59 -16.99
N GLU A 80 -10.15 9.49 -17.94
CA GLU A 80 -10.82 10.79 -18.03
C GLU A 80 -12.29 10.72 -18.50
N ALA A 81 -12.75 9.54 -18.94
CA ALA A 81 -14.12 9.33 -19.39
C ALA A 81 -15.08 9.22 -18.18
N GLY A 82 -15.83 10.30 -17.92
CA GLY A 82 -16.82 10.35 -16.85
C GLY A 82 -18.02 9.40 -17.05
N PRO A 83 -18.89 9.18 -16.04
CA PRO A 83 -19.90 8.12 -16.03
C PRO A 83 -20.91 8.09 -17.20
N GLY A 84 -21.14 9.21 -17.88
CA GLY A 84 -22.01 9.30 -19.07
C GLY A 84 -21.27 9.26 -20.41
N ASP A 85 -19.94 9.26 -20.42
CA ASP A 85 -19.14 9.13 -21.63
C ASP A 85 -19.25 7.68 -22.16
N PRO A 86 -19.55 7.44 -23.45
CA PRO A 86 -19.59 6.11 -24.04
C PRO A 86 -18.29 5.30 -23.91
N ARG A 87 -17.16 5.98 -23.66
CA ARG A 87 -15.84 5.38 -23.45
C ARG A 87 -15.59 5.03 -21.99
N SER A 88 -16.46 5.45 -21.05
CA SER A 88 -16.32 5.11 -19.64
C SER A 88 -16.41 3.60 -19.46
N TYR A 89 -15.64 3.07 -18.50
CA TYR A 89 -15.63 1.64 -18.21
C TYR A 89 -17.03 1.09 -17.87
N TYR A 90 -17.91 1.91 -17.28
CA TYR A 90 -19.32 1.58 -17.04
C TYR A 90 -20.09 1.35 -18.34
N GLU A 91 -20.06 2.32 -19.26
CA GLU A 91 -20.81 2.23 -20.51
C GLU A 91 -20.24 1.16 -21.45
N VAL A 92 -18.92 0.99 -21.45
CA VAL A 92 -18.26 -0.09 -22.20
C VAL A 92 -18.65 -1.47 -21.64
N ALA A 93 -18.72 -1.65 -20.31
CA ALA A 93 -19.21 -2.89 -19.72
C ALA A 93 -20.68 -3.16 -20.06
N LYS A 94 -21.55 -2.14 -19.95
CA LYS A 94 -22.97 -2.26 -20.37
C LYS A 94 -23.08 -2.61 -21.86
N LYS A 95 -22.23 -2.04 -22.71
CA LYS A 95 -22.18 -2.36 -24.14
C LYS A 95 -21.82 -3.83 -24.38
N PHE A 96 -20.77 -4.34 -23.74
CA PHE A 96 -20.43 -5.77 -23.84
C PHE A 96 -21.56 -6.68 -23.36
N ALA A 97 -22.21 -6.34 -22.25
CA ALA A 97 -23.34 -7.14 -21.75
C ALA A 97 -24.54 -7.16 -22.72
N ARG A 98 -24.76 -6.10 -23.51
CA ARG A 98 -25.82 -6.06 -24.54
C ARG A 98 -25.44 -6.76 -25.83
N GLU A 99 -24.20 -6.62 -26.27
CA GLU A 99 -23.76 -7.06 -27.60
C GLU A 99 -23.19 -8.49 -27.62
N VAL A 100 -22.65 -8.97 -26.51
CA VAL A 100 -22.13 -10.35 -26.42
C VAL A 100 -23.30 -11.31 -26.20
N PRO A 101 -23.52 -12.31 -27.08
CA PRO A 101 -24.58 -13.28 -26.89
C PRO A 101 -24.39 -14.07 -25.58
N ASN A 102 -25.48 -14.35 -24.89
CA ASN A 102 -25.48 -15.10 -23.62
C ASN A 102 -24.55 -14.47 -22.56
N ALA A 103 -24.62 -13.15 -22.42
CA ALA A 103 -23.85 -12.40 -21.44
C ALA A 103 -24.76 -11.75 -20.38
N ILE A 104 -24.21 -11.60 -19.18
CA ILE A 104 -24.83 -10.83 -18.10
C ILE A 104 -23.88 -9.74 -17.63
N LEU A 105 -24.43 -8.63 -17.17
CA LEU A 105 -23.69 -7.63 -16.40
C LEU A 105 -23.84 -7.95 -14.92
N ALA A 106 -22.75 -8.25 -14.21
CA ALA A 106 -22.81 -8.57 -12.78
C ALA A 106 -23.33 -7.37 -11.96
N ASN A 107 -22.97 -6.15 -12.35
CA ASN A 107 -23.52 -4.87 -11.92
C ASN A 107 -23.51 -4.67 -10.39
N GLN A 108 -22.35 -4.83 -9.74
CA GLN A 108 -22.27 -4.93 -8.27
C GLN A 108 -22.88 -3.75 -7.48
N TYR A 109 -22.97 -2.57 -8.09
CA TYR A 109 -23.52 -1.35 -7.48
C TYR A 109 -25.05 -1.31 -7.44
N HIS A 110 -25.70 -2.12 -8.29
CA HIS A 110 -27.14 -2.10 -8.48
C HIS A 110 -27.79 -3.50 -8.42
N ASN A 111 -26.99 -4.57 -8.42
CA ASN A 111 -27.49 -5.92 -8.35
C ASN A 111 -27.96 -6.28 -6.93
N PRO A 112 -29.26 -6.57 -6.70
CA PRO A 112 -29.78 -6.91 -5.39
C PRO A 112 -29.17 -8.20 -4.80
N ASP A 113 -28.59 -9.06 -5.64
CA ASP A 113 -27.89 -10.27 -5.19
C ASP A 113 -26.66 -9.93 -4.33
N ASN A 114 -26.09 -8.72 -4.47
CA ASN A 114 -24.97 -8.26 -3.64
C ASN A 114 -25.37 -8.15 -2.16
N PRO A 115 -26.33 -7.28 -1.74
CA PRO A 115 -26.79 -7.28 -0.35
C PRO A 115 -27.45 -8.60 0.05
N GLN A 116 -28.16 -9.28 -0.84
CA GLN A 116 -28.80 -10.57 -0.53
C GLN A 116 -27.77 -11.62 -0.08
N THR A 117 -26.60 -11.66 -0.73
CA THR A 117 -25.47 -12.52 -0.32
C THR A 117 -25.16 -12.40 1.17
N HIS A 118 -25.15 -11.16 1.68
CA HIS A 118 -24.79 -10.88 3.07
C HIS A 118 -25.96 -11.08 4.04
N ILE A 119 -27.21 -11.03 3.57
CA ILE A 119 -28.39 -11.45 4.34
C ILE A 119 -28.38 -12.96 4.55
N GLU A 120 -27.99 -13.72 3.51
CA GLU A 120 -28.05 -15.19 3.50
C GLU A 120 -26.81 -15.86 4.09
N SER A 121 -25.69 -15.13 4.23
CA SER A 121 -24.43 -15.70 4.74
C SER A 121 -23.81 -14.87 5.86
N THR A 122 -23.23 -13.71 5.54
CA THR A 122 -22.40 -12.94 6.49
C THR A 122 -23.16 -12.50 7.76
N GLY A 123 -24.41 -12.05 7.63
CA GLY A 123 -25.25 -11.71 8.77
C GLY A 123 -25.52 -12.91 9.71
N PRO A 124 -26.04 -14.04 9.18
CA PRO A 124 -26.19 -15.28 9.95
C PRO A 124 -24.90 -15.74 10.63
N GLU A 125 -23.79 -15.76 9.91
CA GLU A 125 -22.49 -16.20 10.45
C GLU A 125 -22.07 -15.34 11.65
N ILE A 126 -22.20 -14.01 11.57
CA ILE A 126 -21.92 -13.11 12.69
C ILE A 126 -22.84 -13.41 13.88
N TRP A 127 -24.14 -13.58 13.65
CA TRP A 127 -25.09 -13.87 14.71
C TRP A 127 -24.77 -15.19 15.42
N GLU A 128 -24.50 -16.24 14.65
CA GLU A 128 -24.17 -17.57 15.17
C GLU A 128 -22.84 -17.58 15.92
N GLN A 129 -21.79 -16.98 15.34
CA GLN A 129 -20.45 -16.94 15.94
C GLN A 129 -20.38 -16.11 17.23
N THR A 130 -21.35 -15.22 17.45
CA THR A 130 -21.45 -14.38 18.65
C THR A 130 -22.49 -14.87 19.64
N ASP A 131 -23.13 -16.02 19.41
CA ASP A 131 -24.29 -16.50 20.17
C ASP A 131 -25.41 -15.44 20.31
N GLY A 132 -25.58 -14.58 19.30
CA GLY A 132 -26.54 -13.47 19.33
C GLY A 132 -26.19 -12.33 20.30
N LYS A 133 -24.96 -12.30 20.85
CA LYS A 133 -24.50 -11.26 21.80
C LYS A 133 -23.94 -10.02 21.13
N VAL A 134 -23.79 -10.01 19.80
CA VAL A 134 -23.29 -8.84 19.05
C VAL A 134 -24.14 -7.61 19.33
N THR A 135 -23.49 -6.50 19.67
CA THR A 135 -24.15 -5.22 19.94
C THR A 135 -23.94 -4.22 18.82
N ASP A 136 -22.76 -4.24 18.20
CA ASP A 136 -22.32 -3.23 17.25
C ASP A 136 -21.54 -3.90 16.11
N VAL A 137 -21.80 -3.54 14.85
CA VAL A 137 -21.08 -4.08 13.68
C VAL A 137 -20.54 -2.97 12.80
N ILE A 138 -19.21 -2.98 12.59
CA ILE A 138 -18.47 -1.91 11.91
C ILE A 138 -18.03 -2.42 10.54
N ILE A 139 -18.42 -1.69 9.48
CA ILE A 139 -18.26 -2.12 8.09
C ILE A 139 -17.81 -0.95 7.22
N GLY A 140 -16.69 -1.11 6.51
CA GLY A 140 -16.26 -0.17 5.48
C GLY A 140 -17.25 -0.10 4.31
N ILE A 141 -17.63 1.11 3.89
CA ILE A 141 -18.67 1.32 2.88
C ILE A 141 -18.03 1.51 1.50
N GLY A 142 -18.31 0.60 0.57
CA GLY A 142 -18.05 0.78 -0.87
C GLY A 142 -19.37 0.73 -1.64
N THR A 143 -19.67 -0.40 -2.30
CA THR A 143 -20.98 -0.63 -2.94
C THR A 143 -22.18 -0.59 -1.98
N GLY A 144 -21.96 -0.63 -0.67
CA GLY A 144 -23.01 -0.70 0.35
C GLY A 144 -23.70 -2.07 0.50
N GLY A 145 -23.35 -3.07 -0.30
CA GLY A 145 -23.97 -4.40 -0.24
C GLY A 145 -23.74 -5.11 1.10
N THR A 146 -22.50 -5.11 1.59
CA THR A 146 -22.15 -5.76 2.87
C THR A 146 -22.85 -5.12 4.06
N ILE A 147 -22.78 -3.79 4.20
CA ILE A 147 -23.44 -3.08 5.31
C ILE A 147 -24.96 -3.21 5.27
N THR A 148 -25.55 -3.18 4.06
CA THR A 148 -27.00 -3.35 3.88
C THR A 148 -27.44 -4.75 4.26
N GLY A 149 -26.77 -5.79 3.75
CA GLY A 149 -27.21 -7.16 3.96
C GLY A 149 -27.01 -7.62 5.40
N VAL A 150 -25.83 -7.32 5.98
CA VAL A 150 -25.57 -7.61 7.40
C VAL A 150 -26.55 -6.83 8.29
N GLY A 151 -26.74 -5.53 8.03
CA GLY A 151 -27.64 -4.69 8.82
C GLY A 151 -29.09 -5.15 8.77
N ARG A 152 -29.62 -5.48 7.58
CA ARG A 152 -30.99 -6.01 7.43
C ARG A 152 -31.18 -7.32 8.20
N TYR A 153 -30.24 -8.26 8.11
CA TYR A 153 -30.35 -9.53 8.81
C TYR A 153 -30.29 -9.34 10.34
N LEU A 154 -29.27 -8.63 10.83
CA LEU A 154 -29.06 -8.48 12.27
C LEU A 154 -30.16 -7.67 12.93
N LYS A 155 -30.64 -6.59 12.31
CA LYS A 155 -31.77 -5.81 12.85
C LYS A 155 -33.09 -6.59 12.83
N ALA A 156 -33.26 -7.55 11.92
CA ALA A 156 -34.40 -8.47 11.95
C ALA A 156 -34.32 -9.47 13.11
N LYS A 157 -33.12 -9.78 13.62
CA LYS A 157 -32.91 -10.61 14.82
C LYS A 157 -33.02 -9.80 16.11
N ASN A 158 -32.39 -8.64 16.15
CA ASN A 158 -32.42 -7.71 17.28
C ASN A 158 -32.34 -6.26 16.75
N PRO A 159 -33.43 -5.48 16.82
CA PRO A 159 -33.45 -4.11 16.30
C PRO A 159 -32.53 -3.14 17.05
N ASN A 160 -32.06 -3.51 18.25
CA ASN A 160 -31.15 -2.71 19.06
C ASN A 160 -29.67 -2.82 18.63
N ILE A 161 -29.34 -3.68 17.66
CA ILE A 161 -27.98 -3.76 17.12
C ILE A 161 -27.66 -2.50 16.34
N THR A 162 -26.50 -1.90 16.64
CA THR A 162 -25.98 -0.74 15.92
C THR A 162 -25.15 -1.17 14.72
N ILE A 163 -25.43 -0.61 13.55
CA ILE A 163 -24.66 -0.80 12.33
C ILE A 163 -23.90 0.49 12.04
N VAL A 164 -22.58 0.40 12.05
CA VAL A 164 -21.67 1.54 11.88
C VAL A 164 -20.95 1.41 10.55
N GLY A 165 -21.13 2.41 9.70
CA GLY A 165 -20.35 2.57 8.49
C GLY A 165 -18.98 3.18 8.76
N VAL A 166 -17.98 2.77 7.99
CA VAL A 166 -16.72 3.50 7.87
C VAL A 166 -16.59 4.01 6.44
N ASP A 167 -16.52 5.32 6.31
CA ASP A 167 -16.35 6.00 5.02
C ASP A 167 -14.94 6.62 4.95
N ILE A 168 -14.34 6.62 3.76
CA ILE A 168 -13.00 7.18 3.55
C ILE A 168 -13.09 8.68 3.27
N GLU A 169 -12.17 9.46 3.83
CA GLU A 169 -12.04 10.87 3.51
C GLU A 169 -11.83 11.06 1.99
N GLY A 170 -12.71 11.85 1.37
CA GLY A 170 -12.75 12.04 -0.07
C GLY A 170 -13.90 11.31 -0.77
N SER A 171 -14.58 10.37 -0.11
CA SER A 171 -15.92 9.93 -0.53
C SER A 171 -16.99 10.96 -0.14
N ILE A 172 -18.14 10.91 -0.82
CA ILE A 172 -19.33 11.69 -0.49
C ILE A 172 -20.43 10.87 0.24
N LEU A 173 -20.18 9.59 0.58
CA LEU A 173 -21.19 8.72 1.16
C LEU A 173 -21.64 9.19 2.55
N THR A 174 -20.71 9.72 3.36
CA THR A 174 -21.05 10.35 4.65
C THR A 174 -22.01 11.52 4.46
N GLU A 175 -21.72 12.43 3.52
CA GLU A 175 -22.55 13.59 3.21
C GLU A 175 -23.94 13.16 2.72
N ILE A 176 -24.01 12.15 1.86
CA ILE A 176 -25.26 11.56 1.38
C ILE A 176 -26.08 10.99 2.54
N TRP A 177 -25.47 10.20 3.43
CA TRP A 177 -26.14 9.60 4.58
C TRP A 177 -26.70 10.68 5.53
N GLN A 178 -25.91 11.72 5.83
CA GLN A 178 -26.34 12.86 6.65
C GLN A 178 -27.51 13.65 6.03
N ASN A 179 -27.65 13.60 4.71
CA ASN A 179 -28.69 14.29 3.94
C ASN A 179 -29.78 13.33 3.44
N ASN A 180 -30.07 12.26 4.18
CA ASN A 180 -31.16 11.31 3.89
C ASN A 180 -31.11 10.70 2.48
N GLY A 181 -29.91 10.42 1.97
CA GLY A 181 -29.71 9.80 0.66
C GLY A 181 -29.61 10.79 -0.50
N ILE A 182 -29.63 12.09 -0.22
CA ILE A 182 -29.52 13.14 -1.23
C ILE A 182 -28.08 13.64 -1.23
N ILE A 183 -27.48 13.77 -2.42
CA ILE A 183 -26.16 14.42 -2.57
C ILE A 183 -26.35 15.91 -2.30
N PRO A 184 -25.77 16.48 -1.23
CA PRO A 184 -25.95 17.89 -0.93
C PRO A 184 -25.15 18.76 -1.91
N PRO A 185 -25.60 20.00 -2.19
CA PRO A 185 -24.80 20.96 -2.95
C PRO A 185 -23.44 21.18 -2.30
N GLY A 186 -22.37 21.10 -3.07
CA GLY A 186 -21.00 21.27 -2.57
C GLY A 186 -20.30 20.00 -2.10
N ALA A 187 -20.97 18.84 -2.09
CA ALA A 187 -20.29 17.56 -1.94
C ALA A 187 -19.50 17.23 -3.21
N TYR A 188 -18.17 17.15 -3.08
CA TYR A 188 -17.28 16.81 -4.18
C TYR A 188 -16.33 15.69 -3.76
N PRO A 189 -16.23 14.62 -4.57
CA PRO A 189 -15.28 13.55 -4.29
C PRO A 189 -13.86 14.06 -4.43
N LYS A 190 -12.96 13.54 -3.59
CA LYS A 190 -11.51 13.78 -3.64
C LYS A 190 -10.79 12.45 -3.83
N THR A 191 -9.57 12.51 -4.35
CA THR A 191 -8.73 11.33 -4.51
C THR A 191 -8.18 10.87 -3.16
N TYR A 192 -8.11 9.55 -2.99
CA TYR A 192 -7.53 8.86 -1.84
C TYR A 192 -6.81 7.59 -2.33
N LYS A 193 -5.99 6.99 -1.46
CA LYS A 193 -5.12 5.84 -1.77
C LYS A 193 -5.69 4.51 -1.29
N VAL A 194 -6.50 4.49 -0.24
CA VAL A 194 -7.20 3.29 0.21
C VAL A 194 -8.09 2.77 -0.92
N GLU A 195 -8.16 1.45 -1.07
CA GLU A 195 -8.93 0.82 -2.14
C GLU A 195 -10.09 0.00 -1.58
N GLY A 196 -11.23 0.05 -2.27
CA GLY A 196 -12.38 -0.84 -2.02
C GLY A 196 -13.49 -0.27 -1.13
N ILE A 197 -13.32 0.96 -0.62
CA ILE A 197 -14.32 1.74 0.11
C ILE A 197 -14.34 3.19 -0.42
N GLY A 198 -15.45 3.89 -0.19
CA GLY A 198 -15.74 5.23 -0.71
C GLY A 198 -16.32 5.21 -2.12
N GLU A 199 -17.29 6.08 -2.39
CA GLU A 199 -17.86 6.31 -3.72
C GLU A 199 -18.19 7.80 -3.96
N ASP A 200 -18.39 8.16 -5.24
CA ASP A 200 -18.81 9.49 -5.73
C ASP A 200 -20.32 9.58 -6.07
N PHE A 201 -21.09 8.54 -5.76
CA PHE A 201 -22.54 8.46 -5.86
C PHE A 201 -23.10 7.53 -4.77
N LEU A 202 -24.44 7.44 -4.65
CA LEU A 202 -25.11 6.45 -3.80
C LEU A 202 -25.42 5.18 -4.60
N PRO A 203 -24.76 4.04 -4.34
CA PRO A 203 -25.13 2.77 -4.94
C PRO A 203 -26.55 2.35 -4.52
N SER A 204 -27.34 1.78 -5.43
CA SER A 204 -28.70 1.33 -5.06
C SER A 204 -28.70 0.08 -4.19
N THR A 205 -27.56 -0.59 -4.07
CA THR A 205 -27.34 -1.67 -3.10
C THR A 205 -27.12 -1.18 -1.67
N MET A 206 -26.96 0.14 -1.45
CA MET A 206 -26.83 0.73 -0.13
C MET A 206 -28.21 1.19 0.41
N ASP A 207 -28.67 0.56 1.49
CA ASP A 207 -29.83 1.00 2.25
C ASP A 207 -29.39 1.86 3.43
N ILE A 208 -29.42 3.18 3.27
CA ILE A 208 -28.96 4.11 4.31
C ILE A 208 -29.74 3.99 5.63
N ARG A 209 -30.97 3.46 5.59
CA ARG A 209 -31.85 3.36 6.77
C ARG A 209 -31.38 2.30 7.76
N VAL A 210 -30.53 1.36 7.33
CA VAL A 210 -29.96 0.37 8.25
C VAL A 210 -28.70 0.87 8.94
N VAL A 211 -28.15 2.01 8.53
CA VAL A 211 -26.88 2.57 9.04
C VAL A 211 -27.20 3.57 10.13
N ASP A 212 -26.77 3.28 11.37
CA ASP A 212 -27.06 4.11 12.54
C ASP A 212 -26.00 5.20 12.77
N ALA A 213 -24.76 4.95 12.34
CA ALA A 213 -23.66 5.91 12.45
C ALA A 213 -22.64 5.72 11.32
N ILE A 214 -21.89 6.77 11.00
CA ILE A 214 -20.72 6.70 10.11
C ILE A 214 -19.52 7.35 10.80
N GLU A 215 -18.40 6.64 10.85
CA GLU A 215 -17.10 7.20 11.19
C GLU A 215 -16.28 7.44 9.92
N ARG A 216 -15.45 8.50 9.92
CA ARG A 216 -14.52 8.78 8.83
C ARG A 216 -13.13 8.25 9.12
N ALA A 217 -12.46 7.73 8.09
CA ALA A 217 -11.06 7.35 8.13
C ALA A 217 -10.28 8.04 7.01
N GLY A 218 -9.07 8.53 7.31
CA GLY A 218 -8.12 9.01 6.30
C GLY A 218 -7.17 7.91 5.81
N ASP A 219 -6.45 8.17 4.72
CA ASP A 219 -5.47 7.23 4.15
C ASP A 219 -4.39 6.84 5.17
N ARG A 220 -3.75 7.84 5.80
CA ARG A 220 -2.63 7.62 6.72
C ARG A 220 -2.99 6.68 7.85
N GLU A 221 -4.08 6.97 8.58
CA GLU A 221 -4.48 6.13 9.71
C GLU A 221 -4.93 4.74 9.26
N SER A 222 -5.58 4.63 8.09
CA SER A 222 -6.00 3.34 7.54
C SER A 222 -4.79 2.43 7.32
N PHE A 223 -3.74 2.94 6.69
CA PHE A 223 -2.53 2.15 6.45
C PHE A 223 -1.74 1.84 7.72
N LEU A 224 -1.63 2.79 8.65
CA LEU A 224 -0.97 2.54 9.94
C LEU A 224 -1.69 1.46 10.74
N TRP A 225 -3.03 1.50 10.81
CA TRP A 225 -3.81 0.46 11.48
C TRP A 225 -3.74 -0.89 10.78
N ALA A 226 -3.76 -0.93 9.44
CA ALA A 226 -3.59 -2.19 8.69
C ALA A 226 -2.22 -2.84 8.98
N ARG A 227 -1.14 -2.04 9.07
CA ARG A 227 0.20 -2.52 9.42
C ARG A 227 0.28 -2.96 10.88
N GLN A 228 -0.32 -2.20 11.79
CA GLN A 228 -0.36 -2.52 13.21
C GLN A 228 -1.12 -3.82 13.47
N LEU A 229 -2.23 -4.04 12.75
CA LEU A 229 -3.03 -5.26 12.84
C LEU A 229 -2.21 -6.52 12.54
N VAL A 230 -1.31 -6.49 11.53
CA VAL A 230 -0.40 -7.62 11.28
C VAL A 230 0.61 -7.78 12.40
N ARG A 231 1.21 -6.69 12.86
CA ARG A 231 2.28 -6.71 13.86
C ARG A 231 1.81 -7.15 15.24
N GLN A 232 0.60 -6.79 15.62
CA GLN A 232 0.05 -7.04 16.96
C GLN A 232 -0.81 -8.30 17.01
N GLU A 233 -1.60 -8.55 15.97
CA GLU A 233 -2.60 -9.64 15.97
C GLU A 233 -2.27 -10.75 14.95
N GLY A 234 -1.23 -10.59 14.12
CA GLY A 234 -0.89 -11.55 13.08
C GLY A 234 -1.88 -11.60 11.91
N ILE A 235 -2.85 -10.68 11.86
CA ILE A 235 -3.90 -10.66 10.83
C ILE A 235 -3.44 -9.85 9.62
N PHE A 236 -3.09 -10.54 8.53
CA PHE A 236 -2.57 -9.94 7.30
C PHE A 236 -3.70 -9.41 6.38
N ALA A 237 -4.13 -8.16 6.61
CA ALA A 237 -5.31 -7.57 5.97
C ALA A 237 -5.04 -6.34 5.08
N GLY A 238 -5.99 -5.99 4.21
CA GLY A 238 -5.87 -4.85 3.29
C GLY A 238 -6.11 -3.47 3.94
N GLY A 239 -5.91 -2.41 3.16
CA GLY A 239 -6.02 -1.02 3.64
C GLY A 239 -7.42 -0.67 4.15
N SER A 240 -8.48 -1.18 3.49
CA SER A 240 -9.87 -0.98 3.93
C SER A 240 -10.18 -1.66 5.27
N SER A 241 -9.46 -2.73 5.62
CA SER A 241 -9.52 -3.36 6.95
C SER A 241 -8.93 -2.43 8.00
N GLY A 242 -7.82 -1.75 7.68
CA GLY A 242 -7.25 -0.72 8.53
C GLY A 242 -8.18 0.48 8.73
N SER A 243 -8.90 0.91 7.68
CA SER A 243 -9.97 1.92 7.81
C SER A 243 -11.06 1.44 8.78
N ALA A 244 -11.53 0.19 8.63
CA ALA A 244 -12.55 -0.39 9.49
C ALA A 244 -12.10 -0.41 10.97
N ILE A 245 -10.85 -0.77 11.25
CA ILE A 245 -10.26 -0.72 12.60
C ILE A 245 -10.15 0.73 13.11
N ALA A 246 -9.67 1.66 12.28
CA ALA A 246 -9.57 3.07 12.66
C ALA A 246 -10.95 3.65 13.05
N GLY A 247 -11.97 3.40 12.24
CA GLY A 247 -13.35 3.77 12.51
C GLY A 247 -13.90 3.08 13.76
N ALA A 248 -13.67 1.76 13.91
CA ALA A 248 -14.10 1.01 15.09
C ALA A 248 -13.52 1.60 16.39
N LEU A 249 -12.24 1.95 16.41
CA LEU A 249 -11.60 2.55 17.59
C LEU A 249 -12.13 3.95 17.91
N LYS A 250 -12.39 4.78 16.89
CA LYS A 250 -13.04 6.10 17.09
C LYS A 250 -14.44 5.94 17.67
N TYR A 251 -15.21 5.00 17.13
CA TYR A 251 -16.57 4.70 17.57
C TYR A 251 -16.59 4.14 19.00
N CYS A 252 -15.81 3.08 19.27
CA CYS A 252 -15.82 2.39 20.56
C CYS A 252 -15.33 3.27 21.72
N ARG A 253 -14.43 4.24 21.48
CA ARG A 253 -14.02 5.22 22.50
C ARG A 253 -15.17 6.11 23.01
N LYS A 254 -16.26 6.23 22.24
CA LYS A 254 -17.45 6.99 22.62
C LYS A 254 -18.46 6.12 23.40
N LEU A 255 -18.27 4.80 23.41
CA LEU A 255 -19.18 3.86 24.05
C LEU A 255 -18.82 3.63 25.51
N SER A 256 -19.81 3.18 26.26
CA SER A 256 -19.68 2.70 27.63
C SER A 256 -20.44 1.39 27.80
N GLY A 257 -20.13 0.68 28.89
CA GLY A 257 -20.71 -0.62 29.21
C GLY A 257 -20.03 -1.79 28.52
N ASP A 258 -20.55 -2.98 28.78
CA ASP A 258 -20.10 -4.20 28.14
C ASP A 258 -20.68 -4.27 26.71
N ARG A 259 -19.81 -4.41 25.72
CA ARG A 259 -20.14 -4.34 24.29
C ARG A 259 -19.42 -5.46 23.55
N LEU A 260 -20.12 -6.10 22.61
CA LEU A 260 -19.51 -7.03 21.67
C LEU A 260 -19.54 -6.42 20.27
N THR A 261 -18.44 -5.76 19.91
CA THR A 261 -18.26 -5.12 18.61
C THR A 261 -17.61 -6.07 17.61
N VAL A 262 -18.22 -6.24 16.44
CA VAL A 262 -17.66 -7.01 15.32
C VAL A 262 -17.18 -6.06 14.23
N VAL A 263 -15.97 -6.27 13.71
CA VAL A 263 -15.39 -5.47 12.62
C VAL A 263 -15.15 -6.36 11.40
N ILE A 264 -15.62 -5.93 10.23
CA ILE A 264 -15.40 -6.66 8.97
C ILE A 264 -14.07 -6.24 8.33
N LEU A 265 -13.18 -7.21 8.13
CA LEU A 265 -11.89 -7.04 7.44
C LEU A 265 -12.02 -7.55 6.00
N PRO A 266 -12.17 -6.67 4.98
CA PRO A 266 -12.70 -7.08 3.69
C PRO A 266 -11.78 -7.95 2.83
N ASP A 267 -10.46 -7.81 2.94
CA ASP A 267 -9.53 -8.54 2.09
C ASP A 267 -8.12 -8.70 2.68
N SER A 268 -7.35 -9.57 2.05
CA SER A 268 -5.97 -9.91 2.43
C SER A 268 -4.97 -8.81 2.08
N GLY A 269 -3.96 -8.65 2.96
CA GLY A 269 -2.83 -7.74 2.77
C GLY A 269 -1.94 -8.08 1.56
N SER A 270 -2.01 -9.31 1.04
CA SER A 270 -1.19 -9.80 -0.07
C SER A 270 -1.29 -8.96 -1.35
N ARG A 271 -2.38 -8.22 -1.52
CA ARG A 271 -2.65 -7.35 -2.67
C ARG A 271 -1.89 -6.03 -2.63
N TYR A 272 -1.26 -5.72 -1.50
CA TYR A 272 -0.74 -4.40 -1.17
C TYR A 272 0.74 -4.42 -0.72
N LEU A 273 1.45 -5.53 -0.96
CA LEU A 273 2.85 -5.71 -0.59
C LEU A 273 3.76 -4.61 -1.17
N SER A 274 3.56 -4.23 -2.44
CA SER A 274 4.29 -3.13 -3.11
C SER A 274 3.69 -1.74 -2.86
N LYS A 275 2.75 -1.62 -1.91
CA LYS A 275 2.06 -0.37 -1.55
C LYS A 275 2.26 -0.09 -0.07
N PHE A 276 1.20 0.03 0.72
CA PHE A 276 1.30 0.47 2.11
C PHE A 276 2.08 -0.49 3.04
N TYR A 277 2.35 -1.74 2.61
CA TYR A 277 3.28 -2.62 3.32
C TYR A 277 4.75 -2.33 3.02
N ASP A 278 5.05 -1.66 1.90
CA ASP A 278 6.37 -1.12 1.57
C ASP A 278 6.57 0.23 2.28
N ASP A 279 7.62 0.31 3.10
CA ASP A 279 7.99 1.53 3.81
C ASP A 279 8.37 2.66 2.87
N LYS A 280 8.98 2.34 1.72
CA LYS A 280 9.32 3.33 0.71
C LYS A 280 8.06 4.00 0.17
N TRP A 281 7.05 3.20 -0.20
CA TRP A 281 5.76 3.72 -0.67
C TRP A 281 5.07 4.56 0.41
N MET A 282 5.08 4.08 1.66
CA MET A 282 4.49 4.83 2.78
C MET A 282 5.18 6.18 3.02
N ARG A 283 6.50 6.26 2.84
CA ARG A 283 7.27 7.52 2.93
C ARG A 283 7.02 8.43 1.72
N GLU A 284 6.98 7.88 0.51
CA GLU A 284 6.70 8.61 -0.74
C GLU A 284 5.36 9.39 -0.65
N PHE A 285 4.34 8.78 -0.05
CA PHE A 285 3.03 9.42 0.16
C PHE A 285 2.88 10.14 1.51
N GLY A 286 3.95 10.28 2.30
CA GLY A 286 3.95 11.01 3.57
C GLY A 286 3.16 10.36 4.71
N PHE A 287 2.90 9.05 4.62
CA PHE A 287 2.12 8.31 5.62
C PHE A 287 2.97 7.76 6.78
N LEU A 288 4.23 7.42 6.52
CA LEU A 288 5.23 7.20 7.57
C LEU A 288 6.05 8.47 7.77
N THR A 289 6.03 8.99 8.98
CA THR A 289 7.01 9.96 9.45
C THR A 289 8.33 9.23 9.67
N MET A 290 9.42 9.75 9.11
CA MET A 290 10.75 9.31 9.49
C MET A 290 10.98 9.66 10.96
N GLU A 291 10.96 8.68 11.85
CA GLU A 291 11.74 8.82 13.07
C GLU A 291 13.20 8.66 12.64
N PHE A 292 13.95 9.76 12.73
CA PHE A 292 15.37 9.82 12.36
C PHE A 292 16.17 8.63 12.90
N GLY A 293 15.83 8.17 14.10
CA GLY A 293 16.53 7.08 14.78
C GLY A 293 16.26 5.68 14.28
N GLU A 294 15.24 5.47 13.45
CA GLU A 294 14.97 4.14 12.87
C GLU A 294 15.53 3.97 11.46
N MET A 295 16.15 5.01 10.88
CA MET A 295 16.79 4.89 9.57
C MET A 295 18.04 4.02 9.66
N SER A 296 18.13 2.95 8.87
CA SER A 296 19.41 2.25 8.72
C SER A 296 20.36 3.02 7.80
N LEU A 297 21.67 2.89 8.02
CA LEU A 297 22.69 3.44 7.11
C LEU A 297 22.56 2.82 5.71
N GLY A 298 22.12 1.56 5.61
CA GLY A 298 21.80 0.89 4.35
C GLY A 298 20.70 1.59 3.56
N ASP A 299 19.61 1.97 4.22
CA ASP A 299 18.52 2.71 3.59
C ASP A 299 18.99 4.08 3.07
N LEU A 300 19.83 4.77 3.85
CA LEU A 300 20.39 6.06 3.47
C LEU A 300 21.31 5.93 2.24
N MET A 301 22.12 4.86 2.15
CA MET A 301 22.92 4.56 0.95
C MET A 301 22.04 4.31 -0.28
N ILE A 302 20.87 3.67 -0.12
CA ILE A 302 19.93 3.42 -1.21
C ILE A 302 19.27 4.72 -1.68
N ALA A 303 18.97 5.65 -0.77
CA ALA A 303 18.38 6.95 -1.07
C ALA A 303 19.37 7.90 -1.77
N LYS A 304 20.66 7.83 -1.41
CA LYS A 304 21.72 8.67 -1.98
C LYS A 304 21.76 8.63 -3.51
N GLN A 305 21.86 9.82 -4.13
CA GLN A 305 21.93 9.99 -5.60
C GLN A 305 23.18 9.37 -6.22
N ASN A 306 24.37 9.66 -5.66
CA ASN A 306 25.62 9.08 -6.14
C ASN A 306 26.03 7.88 -5.28
N LYS A 307 25.91 6.68 -5.85
CA LYS A 307 26.20 5.41 -5.18
C LYS A 307 27.59 4.87 -5.51
N THR A 308 28.36 5.59 -6.32
CA THR A 308 29.66 5.11 -6.80
C THR A 308 30.68 5.18 -5.67
N LEU A 309 31.23 4.03 -5.29
CA LEU A 309 32.31 3.93 -4.32
C LEU A 309 33.66 3.85 -5.02
N TYR A 310 34.52 4.81 -4.76
CA TYR A 310 35.92 4.79 -5.17
C TYR A 310 36.77 4.29 -3.99
N THR A 311 37.77 3.46 -4.28
CA THR A 311 38.70 2.91 -3.28
C THR A 311 40.13 3.06 -3.78
N ALA A 312 41.07 3.10 -2.85
CA ALA A 312 42.51 2.98 -3.12
C ALA A 312 42.99 1.59 -2.67
N THR A 313 44.08 1.10 -3.27
CA THR A 313 44.72 -0.16 -2.85
C THR A 313 46.06 0.15 -2.20
N LEU A 314 46.47 -0.66 -1.21
CA LEU A 314 47.86 -0.59 -0.71
C LEU A 314 48.87 -0.72 -1.87
N GLY A 315 49.88 0.14 -1.85
CA GLY A 315 50.87 0.30 -2.92
C GLY A 315 50.46 1.28 -4.03
N ASP A 316 49.24 1.83 -4.02
CA ASP A 316 48.86 2.91 -4.92
C ASP A 316 49.72 4.15 -4.66
N SER A 317 50.08 4.88 -5.72
CA SER A 317 50.84 6.12 -5.57
C SER A 317 49.96 7.29 -5.14
N ILE A 318 50.56 8.26 -4.44
CA ILE A 318 49.90 9.53 -4.07
C ILE A 318 49.25 10.17 -5.30
N ARG A 319 49.96 10.24 -6.44
CA ARG A 319 49.43 10.78 -7.71
C ARG A 319 48.15 10.09 -8.17
N LYS A 320 48.07 8.77 -8.05
CA LYS A 320 46.90 8.00 -8.47
C LYS A 320 45.70 8.37 -7.60
N VAL A 321 45.91 8.42 -6.27
CA VAL A 321 44.86 8.75 -5.29
C VAL A 321 44.39 10.19 -5.46
N GLU A 322 45.31 11.15 -5.58
CA GLU A 322 45.00 12.56 -5.86
C GLU A 322 44.17 12.72 -7.14
N LEU A 323 44.53 11.99 -8.21
CA LEU A 323 43.81 12.04 -9.47
C LEU A 323 42.35 11.57 -9.31
N VAL A 324 42.11 10.47 -8.58
CA VAL A 324 40.77 9.94 -8.30
C VAL A 324 39.97 10.95 -7.47
N MET A 325 40.56 11.50 -6.41
CA MET A 325 39.93 12.52 -5.57
C MET A 325 39.50 13.74 -6.39
N ARG A 326 40.39 14.27 -7.23
CA ARG A 326 40.13 15.44 -8.07
C ARG A 326 39.09 15.18 -9.15
N GLN A 327 39.16 14.03 -9.84
CA GLN A 327 38.24 13.70 -10.93
C GLN A 327 36.81 13.51 -10.45
N HIS A 328 36.63 12.99 -9.24
CA HIS A 328 35.32 12.69 -8.67
C HIS A 328 34.86 13.68 -7.60
N ALA A 329 35.66 14.72 -7.36
CA ALA A 329 35.42 15.75 -6.34
C ALA A 329 35.12 15.14 -4.95
N ILE A 330 35.94 14.17 -4.54
CA ILE A 330 35.86 13.49 -3.24
C ILE A 330 37.10 13.77 -2.41
N SER A 331 36.93 13.85 -1.09
CA SER A 331 38.00 14.20 -0.12
C SER A 331 38.58 13.01 0.63
N GLN A 332 37.97 11.83 0.51
CA GLN A 332 38.44 10.63 1.17
C GLN A 332 38.17 9.36 0.35
N LEU A 333 39.01 8.35 0.56
CA LEU A 333 38.96 7.05 -0.10
C LEU A 333 39.19 5.93 0.93
N PRO A 334 38.32 4.91 1.01
CA PRO A 334 38.62 3.68 1.73
C PRO A 334 39.79 2.98 1.04
N VAL A 335 40.74 2.52 1.84
CA VAL A 335 41.92 1.80 1.39
C VAL A 335 41.68 0.31 1.62
N VAL A 336 41.83 -0.49 0.57
CA VAL A 336 41.60 -1.94 0.59
C VAL A 336 42.89 -2.73 0.35
N ASP A 337 42.90 -3.97 0.84
CA ASP A 337 43.92 -4.95 0.47
C ASP A 337 43.63 -5.62 -0.87
N LYS A 338 44.45 -6.62 -1.23
CA LYS A 338 44.33 -7.37 -2.49
C LYS A 338 43.04 -8.19 -2.61
N ASP A 339 42.40 -8.52 -1.48
CA ASP A 339 41.16 -9.30 -1.41
C ASP A 339 39.91 -8.38 -1.34
N GLY A 340 40.13 -7.07 -1.35
CA GLY A 340 39.12 -6.02 -1.29
C GLY A 340 38.63 -5.71 0.13
N ALA A 341 39.31 -6.21 1.16
CA ALA A 341 38.94 -5.95 2.53
C ALA A 341 39.42 -4.56 2.97
N LEU A 342 38.62 -3.86 3.80
CA LEU A 342 38.97 -2.54 4.32
C LEU A 342 40.19 -2.62 5.24
N VAL A 343 41.24 -1.87 4.89
CA VAL A 343 42.47 -1.74 5.70
C VAL A 343 42.52 -0.39 6.41
N GLY A 344 42.01 0.66 5.78
CA GLY A 344 42.04 2.00 6.36
C GLY A 344 41.33 3.04 5.51
N LEU A 345 41.64 4.30 5.78
CA LEU A 345 41.13 5.48 5.08
C LEU A 345 42.31 6.37 4.72
N ILE A 346 42.23 7.00 3.55
CA ILE A 346 43.11 8.12 3.20
C ILE A 346 42.26 9.34 2.90
N GLU A 347 42.60 10.45 3.54
CA GLU A 347 41.93 11.75 3.37
C GLU A 347 42.88 12.75 2.71
N GLU A 348 42.33 13.78 2.08
CA GLU A 348 43.12 14.87 1.49
C GLU A 348 44.05 15.52 2.51
N VAL A 349 43.61 15.63 3.77
CA VAL A 349 44.40 16.20 4.87
C VAL A 349 45.64 15.36 5.18
N ASP A 350 45.62 14.04 4.96
CA ASP A 350 46.77 13.18 5.21
C ASP A 350 47.86 13.42 4.17
N MET A 351 47.45 13.60 2.91
CA MET A 351 48.37 13.98 1.84
C MET A 351 48.93 15.39 2.04
N LEU A 352 48.10 16.34 2.49
CA LEU A 352 48.56 17.70 2.80
C LEU A 352 49.56 17.73 3.96
N LYS A 353 49.30 16.99 5.04
CA LYS A 353 50.23 16.86 6.17
C LYS A 353 51.55 16.27 5.72
N HIS A 354 51.49 15.21 4.90
CA HIS A 354 52.69 14.59 4.34
C HIS A 354 53.54 15.60 3.57
N MET A 355 52.93 16.40 2.68
CA MET A 355 53.64 17.44 1.90
C MET A 355 54.24 18.57 2.74
N LEU A 356 53.85 18.73 4.00
CA LEU A 356 54.38 19.75 4.91
C LEU A 356 55.55 19.24 5.76
N GLU A 357 55.86 17.95 5.73
CA GLU A 357 56.98 17.38 6.45
C GLU A 357 58.32 17.74 5.77
N GLU A 358 59.39 17.95 6.54
CA GLU A 358 60.70 18.33 5.99
C GLU A 358 61.42 17.12 5.35
N HIS A 359 60.99 16.69 4.15
CA HIS A 359 61.71 15.73 3.32
C HIS A 359 61.43 15.90 1.81
N ASN A 360 62.18 15.18 0.97
CA ASN A 360 62.00 15.26 -0.49
C ASN A 360 60.86 14.30 -0.92
N HIS A 361 59.66 14.84 -1.09
CA HIS A 361 58.49 14.05 -1.49
C HIS A 361 58.51 13.71 -2.98
N SER A 362 57.96 12.55 -3.32
CA SER A 362 57.68 12.16 -4.70
C SER A 362 56.22 11.79 -4.83
N ASN A 363 55.50 12.40 -5.77
CA ASN A 363 54.10 12.05 -6.03
C ASN A 363 53.92 10.58 -6.48
N ASP A 364 55.00 9.87 -6.80
CA ASP A 364 54.98 8.45 -7.17
C ASP A 364 55.24 7.50 -5.99
N GLU A 365 55.42 8.02 -4.76
CA GLU A 365 55.57 7.20 -3.56
C GLU A 365 54.23 6.54 -3.14
N PRO A 366 54.28 5.37 -2.48
CA PRO A 366 53.09 4.65 -2.07
C PRO A 366 52.37 5.34 -0.91
N ILE A 367 51.04 5.26 -0.90
CA ILE A 367 50.20 5.85 0.16
C ILE A 367 50.26 5.12 1.50
N ASP A 368 50.95 3.99 1.58
CA ASP A 368 50.90 3.02 2.69
C ASP A 368 51.19 3.65 4.06
N SER A 369 52.13 4.60 4.14
CA SER A 369 52.46 5.33 5.37
C SER A 369 51.46 6.42 5.73
N LEU A 370 50.59 6.82 4.79
CA LEU A 370 49.59 7.86 4.96
C LEU A 370 48.25 7.29 5.40
N VAL A 371 48.02 5.99 5.18
CA VAL A 371 46.77 5.31 5.51
C VAL A 371 46.50 5.40 7.02
N GLN A 372 45.38 6.03 7.35
CA GLN A 372 44.88 6.12 8.71
C GLN A 372 43.87 5.01 8.98
N LYS A 373 43.65 4.70 10.27
CA LYS A 373 42.55 3.82 10.66
C LYS A 373 41.23 4.55 10.44
N ALA A 374 40.28 3.92 9.75
CA ALA A 374 38.94 4.47 9.60
C ALA A 374 38.25 4.59 10.98
N GLY A 375 37.94 5.82 11.39
CA GLY A 375 37.40 6.12 12.72
C GLY A 375 35.90 5.80 12.89
N ALA A 376 35.16 5.67 11.79
CA ALA A 376 33.71 5.51 11.78
C ALA A 376 33.28 4.44 10.77
N VAL A 377 33.37 3.17 11.18
CA VAL A 377 33.05 2.01 10.33
C VAL A 377 31.80 1.32 10.86
N TYR A 378 30.79 1.16 10.00
CA TYR A 378 29.48 0.67 10.39
C TYR A 378 28.93 -0.37 9.41
N SER A 379 28.06 -1.25 9.91
CA SER A 379 27.29 -2.18 9.07
C SER A 379 26.11 -1.47 8.40
N PRO A 380 25.59 -1.93 7.24
CA PRO A 380 24.38 -1.38 6.63
C PRO A 380 23.16 -1.42 7.56
N SER A 381 23.08 -2.40 8.46
CA SER A 381 22.00 -2.53 9.44
C SER A 381 22.06 -1.56 10.62
N THR A 382 23.16 -0.81 10.78
CA THR A 382 23.32 0.15 11.87
C THR A 382 22.31 1.28 11.73
N SER A 383 21.72 1.74 12.83
CA SER A 383 20.86 2.92 12.80
C SER A 383 21.66 4.19 12.54
N LEU A 384 21.02 5.20 11.95
CA LEU A 384 21.60 6.51 11.75
C LEU A 384 21.90 7.16 13.10
N ASP A 385 21.01 7.04 14.09
CA ASP A 385 21.19 7.58 15.43
C ASP A 385 22.47 7.07 16.11
N ASP A 386 22.76 5.77 15.99
CA ASP A 386 23.98 5.19 16.55
C ASP A 386 25.25 5.76 15.88
N ALA A 387 25.16 6.15 14.61
CA ALA A 387 26.26 6.72 13.84
C ALA A 387 26.32 8.26 13.87
N MET A 388 25.29 8.92 14.41
CA MET A 388 25.18 10.39 14.41
C MET A 388 26.34 11.04 15.17
N HIS A 389 26.83 10.42 16.25
CA HIS A 389 27.94 10.96 17.01
C HIS A 389 29.21 11.12 16.14
N SER A 390 29.58 10.09 15.38
CA SER A 390 30.73 10.14 14.46
C SER A 390 30.58 11.24 13.41
N LEU A 391 29.37 11.39 12.85
CA LEU A 391 29.09 12.50 11.94
C LEU A 391 29.29 13.83 12.66
N THR A 392 28.73 14.04 13.85
CA THR A 392 28.89 15.33 14.56
C THR A 392 30.36 15.69 14.85
N GLU A 393 31.22 14.70 15.09
CA GLU A 393 32.66 14.88 15.27
C GLU A 393 33.43 15.21 13.98
N GLY A 394 32.76 15.17 12.82
CA GLY A 394 33.37 15.50 11.52
C GLY A 394 33.81 14.30 10.70
N LEU A 395 33.57 13.07 11.17
CA LEU A 395 33.95 11.87 10.45
C LEU A 395 32.93 11.54 9.34
N ALA A 396 33.42 10.96 8.25
CA ALA A 396 32.58 10.27 7.29
C ALA A 396 32.33 8.83 7.73
N LEU A 397 31.13 8.31 7.47
CA LEU A 397 30.76 6.95 7.82
C LEU A 397 31.15 6.01 6.67
N ILE A 398 32.03 5.05 6.94
CA ILE A 398 32.40 3.99 6.01
C ILE A 398 31.48 2.81 6.27
N ILE A 399 30.65 2.47 5.28
CA ILE A 399 29.71 1.37 5.39
C ILE A 399 30.36 0.12 4.83
N VAL A 400 30.37 -0.96 5.60
CA VAL A 400 31.06 -2.21 5.27
C VAL A 400 30.09 -3.37 5.33
N ASP A 401 30.02 -4.13 4.23
CA ASP A 401 29.31 -5.41 4.20
C ASP A 401 30.32 -6.55 4.39
N GLY A 402 30.25 -7.20 5.56
CA GLY A 402 31.30 -8.11 6.02
C GLY A 402 32.61 -7.37 6.30
N ASN A 403 33.60 -7.53 5.43
CA ASN A 403 34.88 -6.82 5.48
C ASN A 403 35.12 -5.90 4.28
N ARG A 404 34.16 -5.79 3.35
CA ARG A 404 34.31 -5.01 2.12
C ARG A 404 33.57 -3.68 2.21
N PRO A 405 34.22 -2.56 1.81
CA PRO A 405 33.54 -1.28 1.70
C PRO A 405 32.37 -1.35 0.72
N ALA A 406 31.19 -0.97 1.19
CA ALA A 406 29.94 -0.91 0.42
C ALA A 406 29.54 0.53 0.07
N GLY A 407 29.93 1.52 0.89
CA GLY A 407 29.65 2.92 0.61
C GLY A 407 30.27 3.88 1.61
N ILE A 408 30.11 5.18 1.33
CA ILE A 408 30.48 6.28 2.24
C ILE A 408 29.29 7.22 2.38
N LEU A 409 28.96 7.55 3.63
CA LEU A 409 27.96 8.55 3.98
C LEU A 409 28.63 9.73 4.69
N THR A 410 28.29 10.93 4.26
CA THR A 410 28.80 12.19 4.76
C THR A 410 27.68 12.98 5.45
N LYS A 411 28.05 14.07 6.14
CA LYS A 411 27.09 15.03 6.70
C LYS A 411 26.12 15.55 5.65
N ILE A 412 26.60 15.80 4.43
CA ILE A 412 25.78 16.34 3.34
C ILE A 412 24.73 15.32 2.92
N ASP A 413 25.10 14.03 2.84
CA ASP A 413 24.15 12.97 2.50
C ASP A 413 23.01 12.91 3.52
N VAL A 414 23.33 13.01 4.81
CA VAL A 414 22.31 13.07 5.86
C VAL A 414 21.47 14.35 5.73
N LEU A 415 22.09 15.53 5.55
CA LEU A 415 21.35 16.79 5.42
C LEU A 415 20.42 16.83 4.19
N ASP A 416 20.87 16.31 3.06
CA ASP A 416 20.06 16.26 1.84
C ASP A 416 18.88 15.30 2.00
N PHE A 417 19.10 14.17 2.67
CA PHE A 417 18.03 13.25 3.01
C PHE A 417 16.99 13.89 3.92
N VAL A 418 17.45 14.61 4.95
CA VAL A 418 16.60 15.33 5.90
C VAL A 418 15.82 16.46 5.24
N ALA A 419 16.44 17.16 4.28
CA ALA A 419 15.79 18.19 3.51
C ALA A 419 14.82 17.63 2.45
N GLY A 420 14.66 16.31 2.34
CA GLY A 420 13.81 15.65 1.35
C GLY A 420 14.33 15.80 -0.09
N LYS A 421 15.64 16.02 -0.26
CA LYS A 421 16.28 16.16 -1.58
C LYS A 421 16.75 14.84 -2.16
N ILE A 422 16.87 13.79 -1.33
CA ILE A 422 17.20 12.41 -1.71
C ILE A 422 16.34 11.42 -0.96
#